data_AF-A0A949DMV6-F1
#
_entry.id   AF-A0A949DMV6-F1
#
_cell.length_a   1.000
_cell.length_b   1.000
_cell.length_c   1.000
_cell.angle_alpha   90.00
_cell.angle_beta   90.00
_cell.angle_gamma   90.00
#
_symmetry.space_group_name_H-M   'P 1'
#
loop_
_entity.id
_entity.type
_entity.pdbx_description
1 polymer ?
#
loop_
_entity_poly.entity_id
_entity_poly.type
_entity_poly.pdbx_seq_one_letter_code
_entity_poly.pdbx_strand_id
1 'polypeptide(L)' 'MNNYIDLKLIKRKKISPNRYLKLSAKEKGNIEKCSFVAPKLGESGFGFFEIILKRPVYQSAHE' A
#
# COMPACT_ATOMS: atom_id res chain seq x y z
N MET A 1 -16.95 -16.08 20.49
CA MET A 1 -15.81 -15.91 19.56
C MET A 1 -15.31 -14.49 19.72
N ASN A 2 -14.14 -14.30 20.34
CA ASN A 2 -13.53 -12.97 20.41
C ASN A 2 -12.86 -12.67 19.07
N ASN A 3 -13.45 -11.76 18.29
CA ASN A 3 -12.86 -11.24 17.07
C ASN A 3 -11.83 -10.16 17.45
N TYR A 4 -10.59 -10.56 17.67
CA TYR A 4 -9.49 -9.63 17.80
C TYR A 4 -9.10 -9.12 16.41
N ILE A 5 -9.30 -7.82 16.18
CA ILE A 5 -8.83 -7.15 14.96
C ILE A 5 -7.37 -6.76 15.21
N ASP A 6 -6.44 -7.53 14.65
CA ASP A 6 -5.00 -7.21 14.68
C ASP A 6 -4.74 -6.05 13.70
N LEU A 7 -4.68 -4.84 14.25
CA LEU A 7 -4.38 -3.61 13.51
C LEU A 7 -2.88 -3.31 13.58
N LYS A 8 -2.20 -3.36 12.43
CA LYS A 8 -0.79 -2.99 12.35
C LYS A 8 -0.64 -1.56 11.85
N LEU A 9 0.21 -0.81 12.55
CA LEU A 9 0.58 0.54 12.14
C LEU A 9 1.55 0.48 10.97
N ILE A 10 1.17 1.00 9.81
CA ILE A 10 1.99 1.00 8.60
C ILE A 10 2.30 2.42 8.11
N LYS A 11 3.56 2.68 7.77
CA LYS A 11 4.01 3.93 7.13
C LYS A 11 4.43 3.74 5.67
N ARG A 12 4.78 2.52 5.28
CA ARG A 12 5.14 2.14 3.92
C ARG A 12 4.28 0.99 3.46
N LYS A 13 3.75 1.08 2.24
CA LYS A 13 3.00 -0.03 1.61
C LYS A 13 3.45 -0.22 0.18
N LYS A 14 3.58 -1.48 -0.24
CA LYS A 14 3.75 -1.87 -1.64
C LYS A 14 2.38 -2.25 -2.18
N ILE A 15 2.01 -1.69 -3.32
CA ILE A 15 0.72 -2.01 -3.94
C ILE A 15 0.87 -2.27 -5.44
N SER A 16 0.01 -3.13 -5.97
CA SER A 16 -0.02 -3.36 -7.40
C SER A 16 -0.52 -2.12 -8.15
N PRO A 17 -0.14 -1.94 -9.42
CA PRO A 17 -0.61 -0.83 -10.26
C PRO A 17 -2.14 -0.68 -10.28
N ASN A 18 -2.86 -1.79 -10.39
CA ASN A 18 -4.33 -1.78 -10.40
C ASN A 18 -4.93 -1.30 -9.08
N ARG A 19 -4.27 -1.59 -7.95
CA ARG A 19 -4.71 -1.14 -6.62
C ARG A 19 -4.32 0.32 -6.37
N TYR A 20 -3.22 0.79 -6.96
CA TYR A 20 -2.85 2.21 -6.96
C TYR A 20 -3.91 3.09 -7.63
N LEU A 21 -4.42 2.67 -8.79
CA LEU A 21 -5.48 3.38 -9.50
C LEU A 21 -6.80 3.46 -8.70
N LYS A 22 -7.02 2.52 -7.77
CA LYS A 22 -8.21 2.45 -6.90
C LYS A 22 -8.04 3.20 -5.58
N LEU A 23 -6.90 3.84 -5.31
CA LEU A 23 -6.73 4.64 -4.10
C LEU A 23 -7.80 5.76 -4.07
N SER A 24 -8.71 5.64 -3.10
CA SER A 24 -9.80 6.59 -2.90
C SER A 24 -9.24 8.01 -2.72
N ALA A 25 -9.94 9.01 -3.25
CA ALA A 25 -9.58 10.43 -3.14
C ALA A 25 -9.30 10.87 -1.68
N LYS A 26 -9.85 10.17 -0.68
CA LYS A 26 -9.57 10.40 0.75
C LYS A 26 -8.13 10.08 1.18
N GLU A 27 -7.45 9.10 0.56
CA GLU A 27 -6.09 8.71 0.94
C GLU A 27 -4.99 9.59 0.31
N LYS A 28 -5.30 10.29 -0.79
CA LYS A 28 -4.32 11.14 -1.50
C LYS A 28 -3.68 12.19 -0.59
N GLY A 29 -4.43 12.76 0.35
CA GLY A 29 -3.93 13.80 1.26
C GLY A 29 -2.82 13.33 2.21
N ASN A 30 -2.76 12.02 2.48
CA ASN A 30 -1.79 11.43 3.41
C ASN A 30 -0.60 10.75 2.70
N ILE A 31 -0.52 10.80 1.38
CA ILE A 31 0.63 10.28 0.63
C ILE A 31 1.75 11.33 0.71
N GLU A 32 2.92 10.91 1.19
CA GLU A 32 4.15 11.73 1.19
C GLU A 32 4.91 11.55 -0.12
N LYS A 33 5.11 10.30 -0.52
CA LYS A 33 5.85 9.94 -1.72
C LYS A 33 5.26 8.68 -2.34
N CYS A 34 5.23 8.66 -3.66
CA CYS A 34 4.89 7.47 -4.44
C CYS A 34 5.99 7.24 -5.48
N SER A 35 6.45 6.00 -5.62
CA SER A 35 7.46 5.63 -6.60
C SER A 35 7.09 4.31 -7.26
N PHE A 36 7.12 4.28 -8.58
CA PHE A 36 6.94 3.04 -9.33
C PHE A 36 8.25 2.27 -9.35
N VAL A 37 8.19 1.01 -8.93
CA VAL A 37 9.30 0.07 -9.00
C VAL A 37 8.99 -0.89 -10.13
N ALA A 38 9.74 -0.72 -11.23
CA ALA A 38 9.65 -1.61 -12.37
C ALA A 38 10.03 -3.04 -11.94
N PRO A 39 9.39 -4.07 -12.52
CA PRO A 39 9.79 -5.45 -12.28
C PRO A 39 11.20 -5.68 -12.81
N LYS A 40 11.95 -6.56 -12.16
CA LYS A 40 13.27 -6.95 -12.67
C LYS A 40 13.10 -7.79 -13.93
N LEU A 41 14.07 -7.71 -14.85
CA LEU A 41 14.11 -8.56 -16.05
C LEU A 41 14.07 -10.03 -15.63
N GLY A 42 13.07 -10.77 -16.13
CA GLY A 42 12.85 -12.18 -15.80
C GLY A 42 11.93 -12.45 -14.62
N GLU A 43 11.49 -11.44 -13.86
CA GLU A 43 10.44 -11.61 -12.85
C GLU A 43 9.05 -11.57 -13.47
N SER A 44 8.17 -12.47 -13.00
CA SER A 44 6.76 -12.48 -13.40
C SER A 44 6.01 -11.35 -12.68
N GLY A 45 5.52 -10.36 -13.43
CA GLY A 45 4.65 -9.29 -12.91
C GLY A 45 4.83 -7.94 -13.60
N PHE A 46 3.97 -6.97 -13.26
CA PHE A 46 3.97 -5.60 -13.82
C PHE A 46 4.69 -4.58 -12.93
N GLY A 47 5.50 -5.04 -11.97
CA GLY A 47 6.08 -4.18 -10.93
C GLY A 47 5.06 -3.77 -9.86
N PHE A 48 5.45 -2.81 -9.03
CA PHE A 48 4.62 -2.31 -7.94
C PHE A 48 4.87 -0.84 -7.65
N PHE A 49 3.91 -0.18 -7.02
CA PHE A 49 4.08 1.14 -6.46
C PHE A 49 4.47 1.03 -4.99
N GLU A 50 5.56 1.69 -4.62
CA GLU A 50 5.92 1.93 -3.24
C GLU A 50 5.33 3.28 -2.80
N ILE A 51 4.51 3.24 -1.75
CA ILE A 51 3.89 4.41 -1.17
C ILE A 51 4.42 4.63 0.23
N ILE A 52 4.88 5.85 0.47
CA ILE A 52 5.24 6.37 1.79
C ILE A 52 4.15 7.33 2.23
N LEU A 53 3.62 7.12 3.42
CA LEU A 53 2.57 7.94 4.00
C LEU A 53 3.16 8.98 4.97
N LYS A 54 2.60 10.20 4.97
CA LYS A 54 2.98 11.29 5.88
C LYS A 54 2.72 10.88 7.33
N ARG A 55 1.52 10.37 7.59
CA ARG A 55 1.11 9.80 8.88
C ARG A 55 0.87 8.31 8.71
N PRO A 56 1.31 7.48 9.67
CA PRO A 56 1.02 6.06 9.62
C PRO A 56 -0.49 5.79 9.69
N VAL A 57 -0.93 4.73 9.03
CA VAL A 57 -2.33 4.27 9.05
C VAL A 57 -2.41 2.87 9.62
N TYR A 58 -3.54 2.53 10.23
CA TYR A 58 -3.79 1.17 10.69
C TYR A 58 -4.28 0.33 9.52
N GLN A 59 -3.66 -0.83 9.32
CA GLN A 59 -4.11 -1.82 8.35
C GLN A 59 -4.36 -3.15 9.06
N SER A 60 -5.51 -3.75 8.76
CA SER A 60 -5.87 -5.10 9.22
C SER A 60 -5.01 -6.15 8.52
N ALA A 61 -4.50 -7.12 9.28
CA ALA A 61 -3.60 -8.16 8.76
C ALA A 61 -4.27 -9.18 7.79
N HIS A 62 -5.59 -9.10 7.60
CA HIS A 62 -6.40 -10.02 6.78
C HIS A 62 -6.99 -9.30 5.55
N GLU A 63 -6.16 -8.87 4.60
CA GLU A 63 -6.61 -8.30 3.32
C GLU A 63 -5.82 -8.81 2.12
#